data_AF-A0A9E5NK41-F1
#
_entry.id   AF-A0A9E5NK41-F1
#
_cell.length_a   1.000
_cell.length_b   1.000
_cell.length_c   1.000
_cell.angle_alpha   90.00
_cell.angle_beta   90.00
_cell.angle_gamma   90.00
#
_symmetry.space_group_name_H-M   'P 1'
#
loop_
_entity.id
_entity.type
_entity.pdbx_description
1 polymer ?
#
loop_
_entity_poly.entity_id
_entity_poly.type
_entity_poly.pdbx_seq_one_letter_code
_entity_poly.pdbx_strand_id
1 'polypeptide(L)' 'IGTDTAPQDMLNEMRMASYVSKLADWDCHSGSSREIFNSATLGGARGIGRDDLGRIAPGALADIAVVSMDSLNMVP' A
#
# COMPACT_ATOMS: atom_id res chain seq x y z
N ILE A 1 0.80 -1.69 -7.17
CA ILE A 1 2.05 -2.30 -6.69
C ILE A 1 1.85 -3.81 -6.59
N GLY A 2 2.89 -4.60 -6.81
CA GLY A 2 2.82 -6.06 -6.69
C GLY A 2 4.21 -6.60 -6.33
N THR A 3 4.25 -7.79 -5.74
CA THR A 3 5.49 -8.40 -5.23
C THR A 3 6.33 -9.09 -6.31
N ASP A 4 5.76 -9.33 -7.50
CA ASP A 4 6.32 -10.13 -8.61
C ASP A 4 6.53 -11.63 -8.26
N THR A 5 7.28 -11.94 -7.18
CA THR A 5 7.65 -13.30 -6.76
C THR A 5 7.50 -13.54 -5.24
N ALA A 6 7.90 -14.72 -4.76
CA ALA A 6 7.92 -15.10 -3.34
C ALA A 6 9.25 -14.70 -2.65
N PRO A 7 9.22 -14.37 -1.33
CA PRO A 7 8.06 -14.31 -0.45
C PRO A 7 7.19 -13.07 -0.69
N GLN A 8 5.88 -13.20 -0.49
CA GLN A 8 4.92 -12.13 -0.72
C GLN A 8 4.78 -11.25 0.53
N ASP A 9 5.47 -10.10 0.56
CA ASP A 9 5.38 -9.12 1.65
C ASP A 9 5.01 -7.73 1.14
N MET A 10 3.71 -7.44 1.15
CA MET A 10 3.17 -6.15 0.69
C MET A 10 3.57 -4.96 1.57
N LEU A 11 3.85 -5.17 2.87
CA LEU A 11 4.27 -4.07 3.75
C LEU A 11 5.70 -3.64 3.38
N ASN A 12 6.58 -4.59 3.12
CA ASN A 12 7.93 -4.32 2.63
C ASN A 12 7.91 -3.71 1.23
N GLU A 13 7.06 -4.19 0.31
CA GLU A 13 6.93 -3.60 -1.02
C GLU A 13 6.48 -2.14 -0.96
N MET A 14 5.51 -1.81 -0.11
CA MET A 14 5.09 -0.41 0.08
C MET A 14 6.24 0.46 0.61
N ARG A 15 7.05 -0.04 1.55
CA ARG A 15 8.23 0.69 2.02
C ARG A 15 9.23 0.93 0.89
N MET A 16 9.55 -0.10 0.12
CA MET A 16 10.49 -0.01 -1.00
C MET A 16 9.99 0.93 -2.09
N ALA A 17 8.71 0.88 -2.45
CA ALA A 17 8.13 1.80 -3.43
C ALA A 17 8.24 3.25 -2.97
N SER A 18 7.99 3.54 -1.68
CA SER A 18 8.16 4.89 -1.14
C SER A 18 9.60 5.41 -1.27
N TYR A 19 10.61 4.55 -1.11
CA TYR A 19 12.02 4.92 -1.28
C TYR A 19 12.39 5.11 -2.75
N VAL A 20 11.96 4.20 -3.62
CA VAL A 20 12.25 4.26 -5.06
C VAL A 20 11.58 5.47 -5.69
N SER A 21 10.36 5.85 -5.31
CA SER A 21 9.70 7.08 -5.79
C SER A 21 10.53 8.33 -5.49
N LYS A 22 11.07 8.45 -4.26
CA LYS A 22 11.93 9.60 -3.89
C LYS A 22 13.19 9.65 -4.72
N LEU A 23 13.80 8.49 -4.97
CA LEU A 23 15.01 8.40 -5.77
C LEU A 23 14.73 8.73 -7.24
N ALA A 24 13.62 8.23 -7.79
CA ALA A 24 13.23 8.44 -9.18
C ALA A 24 12.90 9.90 -9.49
N ASP A 25 12.15 10.55 -8.59
CA ASP A 25 11.71 11.93 -8.78
C ASP A 25 12.72 12.97 -8.25
N TRP A 26 13.76 12.50 -7.55
CA TRP A 26 14.75 13.33 -6.84
C TRP A 26 14.09 14.33 -5.87
N ASP A 27 13.01 13.90 -5.23
CA ASP A 27 12.19 14.68 -4.31
C ASP A 27 11.88 13.86 -3.05
N CYS A 28 12.18 14.42 -1.88
CA CYS A 28 11.91 13.78 -0.59
C CYS A 28 10.41 13.69 -0.26
N HIS A 29 9.58 14.49 -0.91
CA HIS A 29 8.13 14.47 -0.75
C HIS A 29 7.42 13.46 -1.67
N SER A 30 8.10 12.91 -2.68
CA SER A 30 7.52 11.91 -3.56
C SER A 30 7.26 10.57 -2.84
N GLY A 31 6.24 9.85 -3.30
CA GLY A 31 5.85 8.55 -2.77
C GLY A 31 5.42 8.64 -1.30
N SER A 32 4.51 9.55 -0.98
CA SER A 32 3.98 9.70 0.38
C SER A 32 3.29 8.41 0.84
N SER A 33 3.25 8.17 2.15
CA SER A 33 2.61 6.96 2.71
C SER A 33 1.17 6.78 2.24
N ARG A 34 0.44 7.90 2.06
CA ARG A 34 -0.94 7.89 1.54
C ARG A 34 -1.00 7.41 0.08
N GLU A 35 -0.15 7.94 -0.79
CA GLU A 35 -0.14 7.57 -2.21
C GLU A 35 0.23 6.10 -2.39
N ILE A 36 1.24 5.65 -1.65
CA ILE A 36 1.68 4.26 -1.72
C ILE A 36 0.60 3.32 -1.17
N PHE A 37 0.00 3.62 -0.01
CA PHE A 37 -1.09 2.82 0.54
C PHE A 37 -2.30 2.77 -0.41
N ASN A 38 -2.66 3.91 -1.01
CA ASN A 38 -3.70 3.96 -2.03
C ASN A 38 -3.33 3.13 -3.26
N SER A 39 -2.06 3.11 -3.67
CA SER A 39 -1.60 2.28 -4.81
C SER A 39 -1.72 0.79 -4.52
N ALA A 40 -1.56 0.38 -3.26
CA ALA A 40 -1.69 -1.00 -2.79
C ALA A 40 -3.13 -1.45 -2.59
N THR A 41 -4.05 -0.52 -2.32
CA THR A 41 -5.47 -0.82 -2.05
C THR A 41 -6.34 -0.40 -3.24
N LEU A 42 -6.77 0.87 -3.29
CA LEU A 42 -7.62 1.43 -4.34
C LEU A 42 -7.04 1.28 -5.74
N GLY A 43 -5.73 1.50 -5.88
CA GLY A 43 -4.99 1.37 -7.13
C GLY A 43 -4.92 -0.07 -7.61
N GLY A 44 -4.69 -1.02 -6.70
CA GLY A 44 -4.73 -2.46 -6.99
C GLY A 44 -6.11 -2.91 -7.45
N ALA A 45 -7.16 -2.51 -6.72
CA ALA A 45 -8.55 -2.79 -7.05
C ALA A 45 -8.93 -2.28 -8.46
N ARG A 46 -8.59 -1.02 -8.77
CA ARG A 46 -8.76 -0.46 -10.13
C ARG A 46 -7.94 -1.22 -11.18
N GLY A 47 -6.71 -1.62 -10.84
CA GLY A 47 -5.82 -2.36 -11.74
C GLY A 47 -6.39 -3.70 -12.21
N ILE A 48 -7.23 -4.34 -11.39
CA ILE A 48 -7.93 -5.59 -11.74
C ILE A 48 -9.39 -5.38 -12.16
N GLY A 49 -9.83 -4.12 -12.36
CA GLY A 49 -11.18 -3.80 -12.80
C GLY A 49 -12.28 -4.03 -11.75
N ARG A 50 -11.95 -3.95 -10.46
CA ARG A 50 -12.88 -4.14 -9.35
C ARG A 50 -13.06 -2.84 -8.56
N ASP A 51 -14.24 -2.25 -8.62
CA ASP A 51 -14.56 -0.99 -7.92
C ASP A 51 -15.15 -1.20 -6.52
N ASP A 52 -15.54 -2.43 -6.19
CA ASP A 52 -16.09 -2.88 -4.91
C ASP A 52 -15.02 -3.30 -3.88
N LEU A 53 -13.73 -3.20 -4.23
CA LEU A 53 -12.60 -3.56 -3.38
C LEU A 53 -11.79 -2.34 -2.91
N GLY A 54 -10.92 -2.57 -1.91
CA GLY A 54 -9.88 -1.63 -1.49
C GLY A 54 -10.38 -0.39 -0.74
N ARG A 55 -11.63 -0.40 -0.26
CA ARG A 55 -12.24 0.71 0.49
C ARG A 55 -13.18 0.22 1.58
N ILE A 56 -13.32 1.02 2.64
CA ILE A 56 -14.34 0.82 3.67
C ILE A 56 -15.50 1.76 3.36
N ALA A 57 -16.50 1.27 2.64
CA ALA A 57 -17.69 2.02 2.25
C ALA A 57 -18.89 1.08 2.07
N PRO A 58 -20.14 1.55 2.25
CA PRO A 58 -21.32 0.76 1.95
C PRO A 58 -21.29 0.23 0.51
N GLY A 59 -21.60 -1.06 0.33
CA GLY A 59 -21.58 -1.73 -0.97
C GLY A 59 -20.22 -2.27 -1.42
N ALA A 60 -19.13 -1.94 -0.72
CA ALA A 60 -17.82 -2.59 -0.91
C ALA A 60 -17.74 -3.91 -0.13
N LEU A 61 -16.89 -4.83 -0.59
CA LEU A 61 -16.62 -6.08 0.14
C LEU A 61 -15.79 -5.82 1.40
N ALA A 62 -15.99 -6.68 2.40
CA ALA A 62 -15.36 -6.57 3.72
C ALA A 62 -13.93 -7.18 3.75
N ASP A 63 -13.07 -6.76 2.84
CA ASP A 63 -11.66 -7.17 2.80
C ASP A 63 -10.83 -6.30 3.75
N ILE A 64 -10.68 -6.75 4.99
CA ILE A 64 -10.10 -5.97 6.09
C ILE A 64 -8.87 -6.68 6.67
N ALA A 65 -7.77 -5.93 6.80
CA ALA A 65 -6.59 -6.34 7.55
C ALA A 65 -6.44 -5.46 8.80
N VAL A 66 -6.19 -6.08 9.95
CA VAL A 66 -5.93 -5.38 11.21
C VAL A 66 -4.44 -5.54 11.54
N VAL A 67 -3.75 -4.41 11.70
CA VAL A 67 -2.32 -4.38 12.03
C VAL A 67 -2.16 -3.85 13.45
N SER A 68 -1.53 -4.63 14.34
CA SER A 68 -1.17 -4.15 15.67
C SER A 68 0.01 -3.19 15.56
N MET A 69 -0.14 -2.03 16.18
CA MET A 69 0.89 -0.96 16.20
C MET A 69 1.70 -0.96 17.50
N ASP A 70 1.48 -1.93 18.38
CA ASP A 70 2.07 -1.96 19.74
C ASP A 70 3.49 -2.56 19.76
N SER A 71 4.02 -2.95 18.60
CA SER A 71 5.38 -3.49 18.49
C SER A 71 6.43 -2.39 18.48
N LEU A 72 7.61 -2.68 19.03
CA LEU A 72 8.76 -1.73 19.07
C LEU A 72 9.13 -1.17 17.68
N ASN A 73 8.94 -1.95 16.62
CA ASN A 73 9.28 -1.54 15.25
C ASN A 73 8.29 -0.54 14.64
N MET A 74 7.17 -0.26 15.30
CA MET A 74 6.12 0.66 14.86
C MET A 74 6.09 1.95 15.69
N VAL A 75 7.04 2.11 16.62
CA VAL A 75 7.22 3.33 17.40
C VAL A 75 7.85 4.40 16.49
N PRO A 76 7.29 5.62 16.44
CA PRO A 76 7.80 6.71 15.60
C PRO A 76 9.21 7.18 15.96
#